data_AF-A0A1Z1M274-F1
#
_entry.id   AF-A0A1Z1M274-F1
#
_cell.length_a   1.000
_cell.length_b   1.000
_cell.length_c   1.000
_cell.angle_alpha   90.00
_cell.angle_beta   90.00
_cell.angle_gamma   90.00
#
_symmetry.space_group_name_H-M   'P 1'
#
loop_
_entity.id
_entity.type
_entity.pdbx_description
1 polymer ?
#
loop_
_entity_poly.entity_id
_entity_poly.type
_entity_poly.pdbx_seq_one_letter_code
_entity_poly.pdbx_strand_id
1 'polypeptide(L)'
;MSHFSKIKTNISNKNILINTLHDMGFMYKYSRDSLSSKDILVYDGRGSKSYLFSFVWNDSQYNLLADLQLWSLDVDFNYFLDSLSQMYAYNMVVDQSTLGGFHKVNEEVMTDGSIRVKLKRWSTSNFC
;
A
#
# COMPACT_ATOMS: atom_id res chain seq x y z
N MET A 1 18.48 -3.87 -23.10
CA MET A 1 18.83 -4.13 -21.68
C MET A 1 17.66 -3.58 -20.87
N SER A 2 17.03 -4.40 -20.04
CA SER A 2 15.88 -3.95 -19.25
C SER A 2 16.36 -3.07 -18.09
N HIS A 3 15.82 -1.85 -17.98
CA HIS A 3 16.20 -0.83 -17.00
C HIS A 3 15.21 -0.76 -15.82
N PHE A 4 14.78 -1.91 -15.30
CA PHE A 4 13.97 -1.92 -14.09
C PHE A 4 14.71 -1.23 -12.96
N SER A 5 14.07 -0.21 -12.41
CA SER A 5 14.53 0.47 -11.21
C SER A 5 14.01 -0.27 -10.00
N LYS A 6 14.89 -0.50 -9.02
CA LYS A 6 14.54 -1.06 -7.72
C LYS A 6 14.52 0.04 -6.69
N ILE A 7 13.34 0.40 -6.21
CA ILE A 7 13.12 1.45 -5.23
C ILE A 7 12.92 0.81 -3.87
N LYS A 8 13.75 1.22 -2.91
CA LYS A 8 13.63 0.79 -1.52
C LYS A 8 12.44 1.50 -0.89
N THR A 9 11.52 0.74 -0.29
CA THR A 9 10.38 1.29 0.48
C THR A 9 10.49 0.93 1.96
N ASN A 10 9.59 1.39 2.82
CA ASN A 10 9.49 0.95 4.22
C ASN A 10 8.26 0.04 4.46
N ILE A 11 7.79 -0.64 3.40
CA ILE A 11 6.59 -1.47 3.43
C ILE A 11 6.97 -2.89 3.86
N SER A 12 6.50 -3.35 5.02
CA SER A 12 6.84 -4.67 5.57
C SER A 12 5.62 -5.58 5.76
N ASN A 13 4.48 -5.01 6.13
CA ASN A 13 3.23 -5.75 6.30
C ASN A 13 2.52 -5.99 4.95
N LYS A 14 2.47 -7.26 4.53
CA LYS A 14 1.86 -7.74 3.29
C LYS A 14 0.38 -7.42 3.17
N ASN A 15 -0.40 -7.64 4.24
CA ASN A 15 -1.85 -7.48 4.20
C ASN A 15 -2.22 -6.00 4.02
N ILE A 16 -1.49 -5.12 4.71
CA ILE A 16 -1.68 -3.68 4.59
C ILE A 16 -1.28 -3.20 3.19
N LEU A 17 -0.21 -3.74 2.61
CA LEU A 17 0.17 -3.43 1.24
C LEU A 17 -0.94 -3.84 0.25
N ILE A 18 -1.48 -5.03 0.39
CA ILE A 18 -2.59 -5.51 -0.45
C ILE A 18 -3.81 -4.60 -0.33
N ASN A 19 -4.23 -4.26 0.89
CA ASN A 19 -5.35 -3.35 1.12
C ASN A 19 -5.08 -1.98 0.49
N THR A 20 -3.87 -1.45 0.66
CA THR A 20 -3.46 -0.17 0.07
C THR A 20 -3.53 -0.19 -1.45
N LEU A 21 -3.07 -1.26 -2.10
CA LEU A 21 -3.16 -1.41 -3.55
C LEU A 21 -4.62 -1.46 -4.01
N HIS A 22 -5.47 -2.17 -3.28
CA HIS A 22 -6.91 -2.23 -3.57
C HIS A 22 -7.58 -0.86 -3.41
N ASP A 23 -7.27 -0.11 -2.35
CA ASP A 23 -7.82 1.23 -2.11
C ASP A 23 -7.39 2.23 -3.19
N MET A 24 -6.19 2.06 -3.72
CA MET A 24 -5.68 2.83 -4.88
C MET A 24 -6.21 2.33 -6.23
N GLY A 25 -7.10 1.33 -6.24
CA GLY A 25 -7.76 0.83 -7.45
C GLY A 25 -6.96 -0.19 -8.27
N PHE A 26 -5.88 -0.75 -7.72
CA PHE A 26 -5.08 -1.76 -8.40
C PHE A 26 -5.54 -3.18 -8.11
N MET A 27 -5.28 -4.06 -9.06
CA MET A 27 -5.37 -5.51 -8.86
C MET A 27 -3.98 -6.10 -8.61
N TYR A 28 -3.91 -7.21 -7.89
CA TYR A 28 -2.66 -7.90 -7.65
C TYR A 28 -2.74 -9.40 -7.92
N LYS A 29 -1.60 -10.00 -8.23
CA LYS A 29 -1.42 -11.46 -8.28
C LYS A 29 -0.11 -11.81 -7.62
N TYR A 30 -0.05 -12.97 -6.97
CA TYR A 30 1.22 -13.50 -6.48
C TYR A 30 2.05 -14.04 -7.63
N SER A 31 3.36 -13.77 -7.59
CA SER A 31 4.29 -14.40 -8.53
C SER A 31 4.30 -15.91 -8.31
N ARG A 32 4.16 -16.69 -9.38
CA ARG A 32 4.22 -18.16 -9.34
C ARG A 32 5.65 -18.70 -9.42
N ASP A 33 6.60 -17.88 -9.84
CA ASP A 33 7.96 -18.31 -10.18
C ASP A 33 8.98 -18.18 -9.03
N SER A 34 8.64 -17.48 -7.94
CA SER A 34 9.54 -17.42 -6.78
C SER A 34 9.21 -18.55 -5.80
N LEU A 35 10.24 -19.27 -5.35
CA LEU A 35 10.22 -20.33 -4.32
C LEU A 35 9.53 -19.94 -2.99
N SER A 36 9.08 -18.69 -2.87
CA SER A 36 8.60 -18.03 -1.66
C SER A 36 7.16 -17.48 -1.78
N SER A 37 6.57 -17.36 -2.99
CA SER A 37 5.20 -16.81 -3.17
C SER A 37 4.94 -15.44 -2.50
N LYS A 38 6.01 -14.71 -2.17
CA LYS A 38 5.93 -13.42 -1.45
C LYS A 38 5.80 -12.25 -2.40
N ASP A 39 6.34 -12.36 -3.61
CA ASP A 39 6.35 -11.25 -4.56
C ASP A 39 4.94 -11.00 -5.11
N ILE A 40 4.65 -9.72 -5.32
CA ILE A 40 3.33 -9.23 -5.70
C ILE A 40 3.47 -8.53 -7.05
N LEU A 41 2.74 -9.01 -8.04
CA LEU A 41 2.63 -8.37 -9.36
C LEU A 41 1.38 -7.50 -9.36
N VAL A 42 1.52 -6.23 -9.74
CA VAL A 42 0.43 -5.25 -9.70
C VAL A 42 -0.05 -4.92 -11.10
N TYR A 43 -1.36 -4.92 -11.29
CA TYR A 43 -2.03 -4.73 -12.58
C TYR A 43 -2.99 -3.55 -12.49
N ASP A 44 -3.24 -2.92 -13.64
CA ASP A 44 -4.36 -1.99 -13.79
C ASP A 44 -5.69 -2.74 -13.54
N GLY A 45 -6.57 -2.13 -12.75
CA GLY A 45 -7.92 -2.63 -12.47
C GLY A 45 -8.80 -2.76 -13.71
N ARG A 46 -8.42 -2.16 -14.85
CA ARG A 46 -9.13 -2.26 -16.13
C ARG A 46 -8.84 -3.56 -16.92
N GLY A 47 -8.02 -4.47 -16.38
CA GLY A 47 -7.82 -5.80 -16.96
C GLY A 47 -6.66 -5.93 -17.95
N SER A 48 -5.57 -5.15 -17.75
CA SER A 48 -4.35 -5.29 -18.55
C SER A 48 -3.74 -6.70 -18.44
N LYS A 49 -3.16 -7.19 -19.55
CA LYS A 49 -2.45 -8.49 -19.59
C LYS A 49 -1.06 -8.41 -18.94
N SER A 50 -0.41 -7.24 -18.99
CA SER A 50 0.89 -7.01 -18.36
C SER A 50 0.71 -6.36 -16.99
N TYR A 51 1.58 -6.74 -16.05
CA TYR A 51 1.69 -6.02 -14.78
C TYR A 51 2.39 -4.68 -15.03
N LEU A 52 2.03 -3.68 -14.24
CA LEU A 52 2.59 -2.32 -14.30
C LEU A 52 3.93 -2.23 -13.57
N PHE A 53 3.96 -2.81 -12.37
CA PHE A 53 5.12 -2.88 -11.48
C PHE A 53 4.96 -4.06 -10.53
N SER A 54 5.98 -4.36 -9.75
CA SER A 54 5.96 -5.44 -8.77
C SER A 54 6.57 -5.04 -7.43
N PHE A 55 6.17 -5.74 -6.38
CA PHE A 55 6.83 -5.69 -5.10
C PHE A 55 7.58 -6.99 -4.85
N VAL A 56 8.88 -6.87 -4.59
CA VAL A 56 9.75 -8.01 -4.32
C VAL A 56 10.17 -7.99 -2.87
N TRP A 57 9.94 -9.10 -2.17
CA TRP A 57 10.33 -9.26 -0.77
C TRP A 57 11.84 -9.44 -0.64
N ASN A 58 12.49 -8.68 0.25
CA ASN A 58 13.94 -8.79 0.50
C ASN A 58 14.30 -9.30 1.90
N ASP A 59 13.46 -10.19 2.46
CA ASP A 59 13.58 -10.75 3.81
C ASP A 59 13.24 -9.81 4.97
N SER A 60 13.07 -8.52 4.72
CA SER A 60 12.64 -7.54 5.72
C SER A 60 11.47 -6.67 5.27
N GLN A 61 11.43 -6.31 3.99
CA GLN A 61 10.48 -5.37 3.43
C GLN A 61 10.26 -5.64 1.93
N TYR A 62 9.24 -5.02 1.37
CA TYR A 62 8.94 -5.03 -0.05
C TYR A 62 9.70 -3.88 -0.74
N ASN A 63 10.41 -4.19 -1.82
CA ASN A 63 10.94 -3.16 -2.72
C ASN A 63 10.05 -3.05 -3.95
N LEU A 64 9.81 -1.82 -4.39
CA LEU A 64 9.06 -1.55 -5.61
C LEU A 64 10.00 -1.70 -6.81
N LEU A 65 9.65 -2.57 -7.74
CA LEU A 65 10.33 -2.76 -9.01
C LEU A 65 9.41 -2.24 -10.13
N ALA A 66 9.88 -1.22 -10.84
CA ALA A 66 9.14 -0.60 -11.93
C ALA A 66 10.11 -0.17 -13.05
N ASP A 67 9.63 -0.17 -14.29
CA ASP A 67 10.35 0.46 -15.39
C ASP A 67 9.95 1.94 -15.43
N LEU A 68 10.87 2.82 -15.03
CA LEU A 68 10.60 4.26 -14.96
C LEU A 68 10.56 4.90 -16.35
N GLN A 69 11.24 4.33 -17.34
CA GLN A 69 11.19 4.83 -18.72
C GLN A 69 9.87 4.47 -19.40
N LEU A 70 9.28 3.34 -19.02
CA LEU A 70 7.99 2.85 -19.50
C LEU A 70 6.87 3.04 -18.47
N TRP A 71 7.02 4.01 -17.57
CA TRP A 71 5.99 4.33 -16.59
C TRP A 71 4.72 4.79 -17.31
N SER A 72 3.64 4.04 -17.11
CA SER A 72 2.43 4.11 -17.94
C SER A 72 1.19 4.58 -17.18
N LEU A 73 1.34 4.92 -15.90
CA LEU A 73 0.27 5.56 -15.15
C LEU A 73 0.19 7.04 -15.50
N ASP A 74 -1.02 7.60 -15.48
CA ASP A 74 -1.31 9.01 -15.76
C ASP A 74 -0.82 9.98 -14.65
N VAL A 75 0.13 9.55 -13.82
CA VAL A 75 0.69 10.31 -12.70
C VAL A 75 2.20 10.19 -12.66
N ASP A 76 2.88 11.21 -12.16
CA ASP A 76 4.33 11.16 -11.94
C ASP A 76 4.69 10.02 -10.97
N PHE A 77 5.84 9.38 -11.20
CA PHE A 77 6.28 8.25 -10.38
C PHE A 77 6.51 8.64 -8.91
N ASN A 78 7.11 9.80 -8.65
CA ASN A 78 7.34 10.24 -7.27
C ASN A 78 6.02 10.57 -6.58
N TYR A 79 5.11 11.23 -7.29
CA TYR A 79 3.76 11.48 -6.78
C TYR A 79 3.02 10.17 -6.44
N PHE A 80 3.14 9.15 -7.30
CA PHE A 80 2.61 7.82 -7.02
C PHE A 80 3.25 7.20 -5.78
N LEU A 81 4.58 7.26 -5.65
CA LEU A 81 5.31 6.69 -4.53
C LEU A 81 4.96 7.38 -3.20
N ASP A 82 4.78 8.70 -3.22
CA ASP A 82 4.35 9.49 -2.07
C ASP A 82 2.91 9.12 -1.67
N SER A 83 2.01 9.03 -2.65
CA SER A 83 0.61 8.62 -2.43
C SER A 83 0.51 7.20 -1.87
N LEU A 84 1.29 6.26 -2.43
CA LEU A 84 1.39 4.89 -1.96
C LEU A 84 1.87 4.85 -0.50
N SER A 85 2.92 5.61 -0.20
CA SER A 85 3.50 5.64 1.15
C SER A 85 2.53 6.25 2.16
N GLN A 86 1.83 7.31 1.79
CA GLN A 86 0.80 7.94 2.62
C GLN A 86 -0.37 6.98 2.88
N MET A 87 -0.87 6.32 1.85
CA MET A 87 -1.99 5.39 1.99
C MET A 87 -1.64 4.13 2.77
N TYR A 88 -0.42 3.64 2.59
CA TYR A 88 0.11 2.55 3.40
C TYR A 88 0.18 2.93 4.88
N ALA A 89 0.72 4.11 5.19
CA ALA A 89 0.82 4.60 6.56
C ALA A 89 -0.57 4.80 7.20
N TYR A 90 -1.52 5.36 6.44
CA TYR A 90 -2.91 5.49 6.86
C TYR A 90 -3.52 4.12 7.20
N ASN A 91 -3.40 3.14 6.31
CA ASN A 91 -3.94 1.81 6.52
C ASN A 91 -3.26 1.09 7.71
N MET A 92 -1.96 1.30 7.91
CA MET A 92 -1.28 0.85 9.14
C MET A 92 -1.86 1.45 10.40
N VAL A 93 -2.07 2.77 10.43
CA VAL A 93 -2.64 3.44 11.60
C VAL A 93 -4.04 2.90 11.90
N VAL A 94 -4.90 2.76 10.88
CA VAL A 94 -6.27 2.26 11.07
C VAL A 94 -6.29 0.82 11.55
N ASP A 95 -5.49 -0.06 10.95
CA ASP A 95 -5.38 -1.47 11.34
C ASP A 95 -4.92 -1.63 12.80
N GLN A 96 -3.80 -1.00 13.15
CA GLN A 96 -3.25 -1.07 14.51
C GLN A 96 -4.18 -0.43 15.55
N SER A 97 -4.88 0.65 15.18
CA SER A 97 -5.88 1.28 16.05
C SER A 97 -7.05 0.35 16.31
N THR A 98 -7.52 -0.36 15.28
CA THR A 98 -8.61 -1.35 15.40
C THR A 98 -8.21 -2.49 16.33
N LEU A 99 -7.00 -3.03 16.17
CA LEU A 99 -6.44 -4.04 17.09
C LEU A 99 -6.32 -3.53 18.53
N GLY A 100 -6.03 -2.25 18.71
CA GLY A 100 -6.00 -1.57 20.02
C GLY A 100 -7.39 -1.25 20.62
N GLY A 101 -8.49 -1.65 19.97
CA GLY A 101 -9.86 -1.39 20.41
C GLY A 101 -10.36 0.04 20.12
N PHE A 102 -9.62 0.80 19.30
CA PHE A 102 -10.09 2.08 18.78
C PHE A 102 -10.91 1.86 17.51
N HIS A 103 -11.85 2.75 17.27
CA HIS A 103 -12.70 2.75 16.08
C HIS A 103 -12.51 4.08 15.35
N LYS A 104 -12.47 4.03 14.01
CA LYS A 104 -12.40 5.22 13.16
C LYS A 104 -13.71 6.01 13.29
N VAL A 105 -13.60 7.27 13.67
CA VAL A 105 -14.74 8.20 13.81
C VAL A 105 -14.84 9.11 12.61
N ASN A 106 -13.70 9.60 12.11
CA ASN A 106 -13.65 10.47 10.95
C ASN A 106 -12.29 10.37 10.26
N GLU A 107 -12.30 10.69 8.96
CA GLU A 107 -11.09 10.93 8.17
C GLU A 107 -11.29 12.17 7.30
N GLU A 108 -10.23 12.94 7.13
CA GLU A 108 -10.25 14.18 6.36
C GLU A 108 -8.93 14.33 5.62
N VAL A 109 -9.01 14.58 4.30
CA VAL A 109 -7.86 15.02 3.51
C VAL A 109 -7.76 16.53 3.66
N MET A 110 -6.62 16.97 4.17
CA MET A 110 -6.32 18.37 4.43
C MET A 110 -5.98 19.11 3.13
N THR A 111 -6.00 20.45 3.16
CA THR A 111 -5.68 21.30 2.01
C THR A 111 -4.23 21.13 1.51
N ASP A 112 -3.33 20.66 2.37
CA ASP A 112 -1.94 20.34 2.04
C ASP A 112 -1.74 18.89 1.56
N GLY A 113 -2.83 18.13 1.42
CA GLY A 113 -2.82 16.73 1.01
C GLY A 113 -2.54 15.74 2.15
N SER A 114 -2.29 16.19 3.39
CA SER A 114 -2.13 15.29 4.53
C SER A 114 -3.46 14.64 4.93
N ILE A 115 -3.40 13.45 5.52
CA ILE A 115 -4.61 12.72 5.97
C ILE A 115 -4.70 12.79 7.48
N ARG A 116 -5.80 13.36 7.98
CA ARG A 116 -6.12 13.40 9.41
C ARG A 116 -7.12 12.31 9.74
N VAL A 117 -6.76 11.43 10.68
CA VAL A 117 -7.63 10.36 11.17
C VAL A 117 -8.01 10.63 12.63
N LYS A 118 -9.31 10.64 12.92
CA LYS A 118 -9.83 10.72 14.30
C LYS A 118 -10.31 9.35 14.74
N LEU A 119 -9.76 8.88 15.86
CA LEU A 119 -10.02 7.57 16.43
C LEU A 119 -10.65 7.74 17.81
N LYS A 120 -11.54 6.82 18.19
CA LYS A 120 -12.15 6.80 19.52
C LYS A 120 -12.20 5.38 20.07
N ARG A 121 -11.91 5.25 21.36
CA ARG A 121 -12.08 4.01 22.12
C ARG A 121 -13.17 4.23 23.16
N TRP A 122 -14.11 3.32 23.24
CA TRP A 122 -15.14 3.33 24.27
C TRP A 122 -14.58 2.62 25.51
N SER A 123 -14.64 3.28 26.66
CA SER A 123 -14.40 2.62 27.94
C SER A 123 -15.74 2.08 28.43
N THR A 124 -15.90 0.77 28.46
CA THR A 124 -16.97 0.13 29.23
C THR A 124 -16.55 0.13 30.68
N SER A 125 -16.82 1.22 31.40
CA SER A 125 -16.84 1.15 32.87
C SER A 125 -18.07 0.35 33.25
N ASN A 126 -17.91 -0.97 33.41
CA ASN A 126 -18.87 -1.78 34.15
C ASN A 126 -18.81 -1.32 35.60
N PHE A 127 -19.63 -0.34 35.94
CA PHE A 127 -20.00 -0.09 37.32
C PHE A 127 -20.97 -1.20 37.73
N CYS A 128 -20.44 -2.21 38.41
CA CYS A 128 -21.19 -3.11 39.27
C CYS A 128 -20.64 -2.96 40.69
#